data_AF-A0A916PCU2-F1
#
_entry.id   AF-A0A916PCU2-F1
#
_cell.length_a   1.000
_cell.length_b   1.000
_cell.length_c   1.000
_cell.angle_alpha   90.00
_cell.angle_beta   90.00
_cell.angle_gamma   90.00
#
_symmetry.space_group_name_H-M   'P 1'
#
loop_
_entity.id
_entity.type
_entity.pdbx_description
1 polymer ?
#
loop_
_entity_poly.entity_id
_entity_poly.type
_entity_poly.pdbx_seq_one_letter_code
_entity_poly.pdbx_strand_id
1 'polypeptide(L)'
;VLDAINSASSGEVEEGSVGAGTGTIAFGWKGGIGTASRVLPKNLGGWTVGVLVQTNFGGILSINGAPVGLELGKFYLKNELEKADGSIIIVIATDAPLMPNQLKRLAKRAMLGLARTGSPSTNGSGDYVIAFSTNPDCRIKSIEDYQPQTIKVLPNFALSPLFQAVVEATEEAIYNSILKATTITGYMGRKVEAIPIGKVLEILNKYNVLNYDKKFKAK
;
A
#
# COMPACT_ATOMS: atom_id res chain seq x y z
N VAL A 1 -1.72 21.80 -7.32
CA VAL A 1 -1.71 21.59 -5.85
C VAL A 1 -3.02 22.05 -5.22
N LEU A 2 -3.40 23.33 -5.35
CA LEU A 2 -4.67 23.84 -4.80
C LEU A 2 -5.89 23.06 -5.28
N ASP A 3 -5.94 22.69 -6.57
CA ASP A 3 -7.05 21.89 -7.11
C ASP A 3 -7.19 20.53 -6.41
N ALA A 4 -6.07 19.86 -6.10
CA ALA A 4 -6.08 18.58 -5.39
C ALA A 4 -6.55 18.74 -3.93
N ILE A 5 -6.24 19.86 -3.30
CA ILE A 5 -6.74 20.19 -1.95
C ILE A 5 -8.24 20.46 -1.99
N ASN A 6 -8.69 21.27 -2.94
CA ASN A 6 -10.09 21.69 -3.04
C ASN A 6 -11.03 20.58 -3.52
N SER A 7 -10.53 19.61 -4.28
CA SER A 7 -11.31 18.46 -4.78
C SER A 7 -11.27 17.25 -3.86
N ALA A 8 -10.51 17.29 -2.77
CA ALA A 8 -10.42 16.19 -1.81
C ALA A 8 -11.80 15.90 -1.21
N SER A 9 -12.23 14.64 -1.32
CA SER A 9 -13.56 14.19 -0.88
C SER A 9 -13.50 12.78 -0.31
N SER A 10 -14.51 12.41 0.47
CA SER A 10 -14.72 11.03 0.94
C SER A 10 -15.35 10.17 -0.15
N GLY A 11 -15.19 8.85 -0.06
CA GLY A 11 -15.83 7.89 -0.96
C GLY A 11 -14.79 7.04 -1.67
N GLU A 12 -15.12 6.61 -2.89
CA GLU A 12 -14.17 5.90 -3.75
C GLU A 12 -12.98 6.79 -4.10
N VAL A 13 -11.78 6.20 -4.10
CA VAL A 13 -10.55 6.88 -4.46
C VAL A 13 -10.14 6.39 -5.84
N GLU A 14 -9.84 7.33 -6.74
CA GLU A 14 -9.30 7.00 -8.05
C GLU A 14 -7.88 6.42 -7.92
N GLU A 15 -7.58 5.39 -8.70
CA GLU A 15 -6.36 4.60 -8.60
C GLU A 15 -5.70 4.39 -9.97
N GLY A 16 -4.48 3.87 -9.98
CA GLY A 16 -3.68 3.71 -11.17
C GLY A 16 -2.99 5.02 -11.57
N SER A 17 -3.10 5.40 -12.83
CA SER A 17 -2.24 6.43 -13.45
C SER A 17 -2.76 7.86 -13.24
N VAL A 18 -3.00 8.23 -11.98
CA VAL A 18 -3.66 9.48 -11.59
C VAL A 18 -2.82 10.27 -10.59
N GLY A 19 -3.06 11.58 -10.49
CA GLY A 19 -2.37 12.47 -9.55
C GLY A 19 -0.84 12.29 -9.59
N ALA A 20 -0.23 12.08 -8.43
CA ALA A 20 1.21 11.86 -8.32
C ALA A 20 1.67 10.47 -8.85
N GLY A 21 0.75 9.53 -9.07
CA GLY A 21 1.00 8.24 -9.70
C GLY A 21 1.05 8.28 -11.24
N THR A 22 0.71 9.39 -11.87
CA THR A 22 0.63 9.52 -13.34
C THR A 22 1.93 9.09 -14.04
N GLY A 23 3.09 9.52 -13.52
CA GLY A 23 4.40 9.25 -14.13
C GLY A 23 5.14 8.02 -13.62
N THR A 24 4.56 7.25 -12.70
CA THR A 24 5.31 6.23 -11.93
C THR A 24 5.34 4.85 -12.58
N ILE A 25 6.35 4.05 -12.23
CA ILE A 25 6.60 2.70 -12.75
C ILE A 25 6.82 1.76 -11.55
N ALA A 26 6.16 0.61 -11.55
CA ALA A 26 6.32 -0.41 -10.51
C ALA A 26 6.58 -1.78 -11.13
N PHE A 27 7.61 -2.48 -10.64
CA PHE A 27 8.05 -3.81 -11.15
C PHE A 27 8.30 -3.87 -12.67
N GLY A 28 8.62 -2.74 -13.30
CA GLY A 28 8.80 -2.63 -14.74
C GLY A 28 7.51 -2.51 -15.57
N TRP A 29 6.34 -2.41 -14.92
CA TRP A 29 5.08 -2.00 -15.54
C TRP A 29 4.66 -0.62 -15.05
N LYS A 30 3.60 -0.07 -15.65
CA LYS A 30 2.99 1.14 -15.14
C LYS A 30 2.56 0.93 -13.68
N GLY A 31 3.03 1.81 -12.80
CA GLY A 31 2.58 1.91 -11.41
C GLY A 31 1.56 3.04 -11.25
N GLY A 32 1.30 3.45 -10.02
CA GLY A 32 0.32 4.50 -9.79
C GLY A 32 0.03 4.80 -8.33
N ILE A 33 -1.19 5.31 -8.13
CA ILE A 33 -1.85 5.38 -6.84
C ILE A 33 -2.61 4.08 -6.60
N GLY A 34 -2.51 3.54 -5.39
CA GLY A 34 -3.36 2.43 -4.96
C GLY A 34 -3.83 2.62 -3.53
N THR A 35 -4.95 2.03 -3.18
CA THR A 35 -5.53 2.08 -1.85
C THR A 35 -6.17 0.75 -1.48
N ALA A 36 -6.21 0.46 -0.19
CA ALA A 36 -6.99 -0.64 0.37
C ALA A 36 -7.27 -0.37 1.85
N SER A 37 -8.19 -1.13 2.43
CA SER A 37 -8.50 -1.03 3.85
C SER A 37 -8.87 -2.37 4.47
N ARG A 38 -8.81 -2.44 5.80
CA ARG A 38 -9.26 -3.55 6.63
C ARG A 38 -10.04 -3.01 7.81
N VAL A 39 -11.12 -3.69 8.16
CA VAL A 39 -11.91 -3.40 9.37
C VAL A 39 -11.74 -4.59 10.31
N LEU A 40 -11.34 -4.32 11.55
CA LEU A 40 -11.23 -5.36 12.56
C LEU A 40 -12.62 -5.85 12.98
N PRO A 41 -12.75 -7.12 13.39
CA PRO A 41 -13.95 -7.60 14.07
C PRO A 41 -14.36 -6.73 15.27
N LYS A 42 -15.67 -6.62 15.53
CA LYS A 42 -16.20 -5.78 16.63
C LYS A 42 -15.64 -6.15 18.00
N ASN A 43 -15.43 -7.44 18.27
CA ASN A 43 -14.81 -7.93 19.52
C ASN A 43 -13.31 -7.55 19.65
N LEU A 44 -12.68 -7.11 18.57
CA LEU A 44 -11.30 -6.57 18.56
C LEU A 44 -11.28 -5.03 18.42
N GLY A 45 -12.43 -4.39 18.64
CA GLY A 45 -12.58 -2.93 18.67
C GLY A 45 -13.23 -2.32 17.42
N GLY A 46 -13.42 -3.08 16.34
CA GLY A 46 -14.12 -2.56 15.15
C GLY A 46 -13.35 -1.48 14.37
N TRP A 47 -12.07 -1.27 14.68
CA TRP A 47 -11.26 -0.21 14.10
C TRP A 47 -10.96 -0.47 12.61
N THR A 48 -10.87 0.62 11.86
CA THR A 48 -10.49 0.63 10.45
C THR A 48 -9.02 0.99 10.30
N VAL A 49 -8.32 0.31 9.40
CA VAL A 49 -7.00 0.68 8.88
C VAL A 49 -7.16 0.89 7.37
N GLY A 50 -6.87 2.10 6.90
CA GLY A 50 -6.76 2.44 5.49
C GLY A 50 -5.31 2.68 5.10
N VAL A 51 -4.92 2.26 3.89
CA VAL A 51 -3.59 2.46 3.33
C VAL A 51 -3.72 3.04 1.94
N LEU A 52 -3.02 4.14 1.67
CA LEU A 52 -2.84 4.72 0.33
C LEU A 52 -1.36 4.70 -0.03
N VAL A 53 -1.05 4.26 -1.25
CA VAL A 53 0.32 4.15 -1.76
C VAL A 53 0.50 4.92 -3.06
N GLN A 54 1.70 5.44 -3.26
CA GLN A 54 2.20 5.82 -4.57
C GLN A 54 3.39 4.91 -4.91
N THR A 55 3.21 4.00 -5.86
CA THR A 55 4.23 2.99 -6.20
C THR A 55 5.15 3.50 -7.32
N ASN A 56 6.45 3.52 -7.07
CA ASN A 56 7.47 3.83 -8.06
C ASN A 56 8.77 3.02 -7.84
N PHE A 57 8.69 1.69 -7.71
CA PHE A 57 9.82 0.86 -7.25
C PHE A 57 9.98 -0.44 -8.05
N GLY A 58 11.13 -1.11 -7.91
CA GLY A 58 11.46 -2.34 -8.62
C GLY A 58 11.23 -3.63 -7.80
N GLY A 59 11.74 -4.75 -8.30
CA GLY A 59 11.67 -6.04 -7.61
C GLY A 59 11.19 -7.16 -8.53
N ILE A 60 10.71 -8.24 -7.93
CA ILE A 60 10.14 -9.38 -8.66
C ILE A 60 8.70 -9.55 -8.20
N LEU A 61 7.74 -9.10 -9.01
CA LEU A 61 6.33 -9.08 -8.62
C LEU A 61 5.87 -10.49 -8.20
N SER A 62 5.40 -10.59 -6.97
CA SER A 62 4.71 -11.74 -6.41
C SER A 62 3.28 -11.34 -6.10
N ILE A 63 2.32 -12.22 -6.38
CA ILE A 63 0.91 -12.02 -5.99
C ILE A 63 0.43 -13.30 -5.32
N ASN A 64 0.07 -13.22 -4.04
CA ASN A 64 -0.31 -14.38 -3.22
C ASN A 64 0.71 -15.53 -3.27
N GLY A 65 2.00 -15.22 -3.45
CA GLY A 65 3.08 -16.19 -3.60
C GLY A 65 3.28 -16.76 -5.01
N ALA A 66 2.41 -16.44 -5.98
CA ALA A 66 2.66 -16.81 -7.37
C ALA A 66 3.75 -15.91 -7.99
N PRO A 67 4.70 -16.48 -8.75
CA PRO A 67 5.85 -15.76 -9.29
C PRO A 67 5.51 -14.98 -10.57
N VAL A 68 4.55 -14.05 -10.48
CA VAL A 68 4.00 -13.30 -11.62
C VAL A 68 5.08 -12.58 -12.42
N GLY A 69 6.04 -11.94 -11.76
CA GLY A 69 7.19 -11.28 -12.39
C GLY A 69 8.03 -12.22 -13.26
N LEU A 70 8.31 -13.42 -12.75
CA LEU A 70 9.10 -14.43 -13.46
C LEU A 70 8.35 -14.98 -14.68
N GLU A 71 7.07 -15.35 -14.50
CA GLU A 71 6.22 -15.90 -15.58
C GLU A 71 5.96 -14.89 -16.70
N LEU A 72 5.81 -13.60 -16.37
CA LEU A 72 5.69 -12.53 -17.36
C LEU A 72 7.04 -12.05 -17.91
N GLY A 73 8.14 -12.61 -17.42
CA GLY A 73 9.49 -12.29 -17.89
C GLY A 73 9.97 -10.88 -17.55
N LYS A 74 9.37 -10.21 -16.55
CA LYS A 74 9.88 -8.95 -15.98
C LYS A 74 10.27 -9.16 -14.53
N PHE A 75 11.56 -9.26 -14.28
CA PHE A 75 12.10 -9.46 -12.94
C PHE A 75 13.44 -8.73 -12.79
N TYR A 76 13.69 -8.29 -11.57
CA TYR A 76 14.93 -7.62 -11.18
C TYR A 76 16.17 -8.41 -11.61
N LEU A 77 17.19 -7.71 -12.11
CA LEU A 77 18.46 -8.23 -12.64
C LEU A 77 18.39 -9.09 -13.91
N LYS A 78 17.21 -9.33 -14.51
CA LYS A 78 17.11 -10.11 -15.77
C LYS A 78 18.04 -9.59 -16.89
N ASN A 79 18.21 -8.27 -16.96
CA ASN A 79 19.06 -7.58 -17.93
C ASN A 79 20.27 -6.88 -17.25
N GLU A 80 20.64 -7.33 -16.05
CA GLU A 80 21.91 -7.05 -15.34
C GLU A 80 22.22 -5.62 -14.83
N LEU A 81 21.31 -4.62 -14.96
CA LEU A 81 21.11 -3.44 -14.06
C LEU A 81 20.44 -2.28 -14.83
N GLU A 82 19.12 -2.31 -14.99
CA GLU A 82 18.37 -1.09 -15.35
C GLU A 82 17.98 -0.39 -14.05
N LYS A 83 18.78 0.61 -13.65
CA LYS A 83 18.67 1.44 -12.41
C LYS A 83 17.51 1.08 -11.50
N ALA A 84 17.84 0.46 -10.37
CA ALA A 84 16.92 0.22 -9.26
C ALA A 84 16.65 1.48 -8.42
N ASP A 85 16.44 2.60 -9.12
CA ASP A 85 16.08 3.88 -8.52
C ASP A 85 14.56 3.96 -8.49
N GLY A 86 14.03 4.35 -7.33
CA GLY A 86 12.61 4.34 -7.12
C GLY A 86 12.21 4.91 -5.78
N SER A 87 10.93 4.79 -5.47
CA SER A 87 10.37 5.12 -4.18
C SER A 87 9.00 4.50 -4.03
N ILE A 88 8.58 4.36 -2.79
CA ILE A 88 7.17 4.21 -2.46
C ILE A 88 6.85 5.13 -1.30
N ILE A 89 5.75 5.86 -1.43
CA ILE A 89 5.16 6.58 -0.31
C ILE A 89 3.96 5.78 0.15
N ILE A 90 3.93 5.42 1.43
CA ILE A 90 2.85 4.68 2.07
C ILE A 90 2.24 5.56 3.17
N VAL A 91 0.95 5.84 3.05
CA VAL A 91 0.18 6.60 4.04
C VAL A 91 -0.79 5.64 4.71
N ILE A 92 -0.71 5.53 6.04
CA ILE A 92 -1.60 4.69 6.85
C ILE A 92 -2.50 5.61 7.69
N ALA A 93 -3.80 5.41 7.59
CA ALA A 93 -4.80 6.05 8.43
C ALA A 93 -5.53 5.00 9.29
N THR A 94 -5.83 5.32 10.54
CA THR A 94 -6.69 4.47 11.38
C THR A 94 -7.54 5.28 12.33
N ASP A 95 -8.74 4.80 12.64
CA ASP A 95 -9.61 5.37 13.68
C ASP A 95 -9.31 4.81 15.09
N ALA A 96 -8.37 3.86 15.21
CA ALA A 96 -7.91 3.35 16.50
C ALA A 96 -7.19 4.47 17.31
N PRO A 97 -7.46 4.59 18.62
CA PRO A 97 -6.81 5.59 19.46
C PRO A 97 -5.38 5.15 19.80
N LEU A 98 -4.39 5.73 19.12
CA LEU A 98 -2.99 5.31 19.15
C LEU A 98 -2.04 6.47 19.46
N MET A 99 -1.03 6.20 20.29
CA MET A 99 0.08 7.12 20.57
C MET A 99 1.12 7.15 19.42
N PRO A 100 1.95 8.21 19.32
CA PRO A 100 2.99 8.32 18.29
C PRO A 100 3.94 7.12 18.20
N ASN A 101 4.34 6.54 19.33
CA ASN A 101 5.18 5.34 19.36
C ASN A 101 4.46 4.08 18.81
N GLN A 102 3.15 3.96 19.01
CA GLN A 102 2.32 2.89 18.46
C GLN A 102 2.14 3.09 16.95
N LEU A 103 1.87 4.31 16.50
CA LEU A 103 1.81 4.67 15.08
C LEU A 103 3.13 4.36 14.36
N LYS A 104 4.28 4.67 14.97
CA LYS A 104 5.60 4.27 14.45
C LYS A 104 5.73 2.74 14.30
N ARG A 105 5.12 1.97 15.19
CA ARG A 105 5.09 0.50 15.08
C ARG A 105 4.18 0.03 13.95
N LEU A 106 3.02 0.66 13.73
CA LEU A 106 2.16 0.42 12.56
C LEU A 106 2.91 0.72 11.27
N ALA A 107 3.55 1.89 11.16
CA ALA A 107 4.32 2.30 9.98
C ALA A 107 5.37 1.24 9.59
N LYS A 108 6.08 0.67 10.57
CA LYS A 108 7.04 -0.43 10.32
C LYS A 108 6.41 -1.69 9.70
N ARG A 109 5.11 -1.94 9.89
CA ARG A 109 4.42 -3.12 9.34
C ARG A 109 4.11 -2.98 7.86
N ALA A 110 3.96 -1.76 7.34
CA ALA A 110 3.78 -1.57 5.90
C ALA A 110 4.97 -2.13 5.10
N MET A 111 6.19 -2.06 5.64
CA MET A 111 7.37 -2.67 5.00
C MET A 111 7.24 -4.19 4.83
N LEU A 112 6.51 -4.88 5.72
CA LEU A 112 6.24 -6.31 5.55
C LEU A 112 5.24 -6.56 4.41
N GLY A 113 4.23 -5.70 4.26
CA GLY A 113 3.30 -5.75 3.12
C GLY A 113 4.01 -5.48 1.79
N LEU A 114 4.88 -4.47 1.76
CA LEU A 114 5.75 -4.18 0.61
C LEU A 114 6.63 -5.39 0.25
N ALA A 115 7.28 -6.01 1.23
CA ALA A 115 8.12 -7.19 0.99
C ALA A 115 7.34 -8.37 0.39
N ARG A 116 6.08 -8.59 0.79
CA ARG A 116 5.23 -9.67 0.22
C ARG A 116 4.96 -9.53 -1.27
N THR A 117 4.94 -8.29 -1.78
CA THR A 117 4.79 -8.02 -3.21
C THR A 117 6.06 -8.31 -4.03
N GLY A 118 7.18 -8.57 -3.36
CA GLY A 118 8.46 -8.90 -3.98
C GLY A 118 9.42 -7.73 -4.16
N SER A 119 9.19 -6.62 -3.45
CA SER A 119 10.18 -5.55 -3.32
C SER A 119 11.36 -6.00 -2.44
N PRO A 120 12.61 -5.83 -2.89
CA PRO A 120 13.79 -6.02 -2.05
C PRO A 120 14.25 -4.73 -1.35
N SER A 121 13.51 -3.61 -1.49
CA SER A 121 13.93 -2.27 -1.02
C SER A 121 15.37 -1.94 -1.47
N THR A 122 15.56 -1.80 -2.78
CA THR A 122 16.87 -1.57 -3.40
C THR A 122 17.53 -0.30 -2.89
N ASN A 123 18.86 -0.20 -3.01
CA ASN A 123 19.63 0.94 -2.51
C ASN A 123 19.13 2.31 -3.02
N GLY A 124 18.68 2.38 -4.27
CA GLY A 124 18.13 3.60 -4.86
C GLY A 124 16.66 3.87 -4.53
N SER A 125 16.02 3.03 -3.69
CA SER A 125 14.61 3.15 -3.35
C SER A 125 14.38 3.99 -2.10
N GLY A 126 13.70 5.12 -2.26
CA GLY A 126 13.18 5.93 -1.15
C GLY A 126 11.86 5.36 -0.62
N ASP A 127 11.92 4.41 0.29
CA ASP A 127 10.73 3.76 0.86
C ASP A 127 10.28 4.47 2.15
N TYR A 128 9.22 5.28 2.07
CA TYR A 128 8.73 6.10 3.17
C TYR A 128 7.34 5.70 3.62
N VAL A 129 7.14 5.69 4.93
CA VAL A 129 5.85 5.39 5.55
C VAL A 129 5.50 6.46 6.57
N ILE A 130 4.27 6.96 6.50
CA ILE A 130 3.66 7.80 7.54
C ILE A 130 2.38 7.13 8.03
N ALA A 131 2.15 7.16 9.33
CA ALA A 131 0.94 6.63 9.96
C ALA A 131 0.33 7.67 10.88
N PHE A 132 -0.99 7.85 10.81
CA PHE A 132 -1.73 8.75 11.69
C PHE A 132 -3.03 8.12 12.18
N SER A 133 -3.47 8.58 13.36
CA SER A 133 -4.79 8.25 13.90
C SER A 133 -5.75 9.42 13.65
N THR A 134 -6.98 9.10 13.24
CA THR A 134 -8.09 10.07 13.12
C THR A 134 -8.91 10.18 14.39
N ASN A 135 -8.61 9.34 15.40
CA ASN A 135 -9.37 9.26 16.64
C ASN A 135 -9.36 10.61 17.39
N PRO A 136 -10.53 11.18 17.73
CA PRO A 136 -10.61 12.47 18.43
C PRO A 136 -9.84 12.50 19.76
N ASP A 137 -9.76 11.39 20.49
CA ASP A 137 -9.06 11.31 21.78
C ASP A 137 -7.55 11.53 21.63
N CYS A 138 -6.99 11.29 20.43
CA CYS A 138 -5.56 11.43 20.14
C CYS A 138 -5.19 12.72 19.40
N ARG A 139 -6.13 13.63 19.16
CA ARG A 139 -5.85 14.90 18.48
C ARG A 139 -5.08 15.84 19.41
N ILE A 140 -3.93 16.31 18.94
CA ILE A 140 -3.17 17.35 19.64
C ILE A 140 -3.96 18.65 19.54
N LYS A 141 -4.48 19.12 20.67
CA LYS A 141 -5.16 20.40 20.76
C LYS A 141 -4.11 21.48 21.04
N SER A 142 -4.14 22.56 20.25
CA SER A 142 -3.42 23.78 20.60
C SER A 142 -4.15 24.42 21.76
N ILE A 143 -3.67 24.12 22.97
CA ILE A 143 -4.21 24.66 24.22
C ILE A 143 -3.06 25.42 24.87
N GLU A 144 -3.26 26.72 25.11
CA GLU A 144 -2.35 27.57 25.86
C GLU A 144 -2.60 27.44 27.37
N ASP A 145 -2.58 26.20 27.85
CA ASP A 145 -2.74 25.84 29.25
C ASP A 145 -1.68 24.80 29.61
N TYR A 146 -1.05 24.97 30.76
CA TYR A 146 -0.02 24.09 31.30
C TYR A 146 -0.61 22.84 31.98
N GLN A 147 -1.95 22.69 32.03
CA GLN A 147 -2.57 21.52 32.63
C GLN A 147 -2.34 20.22 31.84
N PRO A 148 -2.09 19.08 32.53
CA PRO A 148 -2.01 17.77 31.88
C PRO A 148 -3.32 17.39 31.16
N GLN A 149 -3.18 16.74 30.00
CA GLN A 149 -4.33 16.24 29.24
C GLN A 149 -4.45 14.72 29.40
N THR A 150 -5.69 14.24 29.53
CA THR A 150 -5.98 12.80 29.50
C THR A 150 -6.20 12.36 28.06
N ILE A 151 -5.51 11.30 27.65
CA ILE A 151 -5.62 10.68 26.31
C ILE A 151 -6.03 9.22 26.53
N LYS A 152 -7.10 8.78 25.88
CA LYS A 152 -7.50 7.37 25.86
C LYS A 152 -6.80 6.68 24.70
N VAL A 153 -6.10 5.57 24.97
CA VAL A 153 -5.33 4.84 23.97
C VAL A 153 -5.45 3.34 24.15
N LEU A 154 -5.27 2.60 23.05
CA LEU A 154 -5.25 1.14 23.11
C LEU A 154 -4.03 0.62 23.88
N PRO A 155 -4.19 -0.44 24.68
CA PRO A 155 -3.06 -1.14 25.27
C PRO A 155 -2.22 -1.82 24.17
N ASN A 156 -0.92 -1.99 24.41
CA ASN A 156 -0.01 -2.57 23.42
C ASN A 156 -0.41 -3.97 22.92
N PHE A 157 -1.09 -4.76 23.75
CA PHE A 157 -1.59 -6.08 23.38
C PHE A 157 -2.63 -6.03 22.24
N ALA A 158 -3.42 -4.95 22.14
CA ALA A 158 -4.45 -4.79 21.13
C ALA A 158 -3.91 -4.41 19.73
N LEU A 159 -2.59 -4.23 19.58
CA LEU A 159 -1.98 -3.78 18.32
C LEU A 159 -1.79 -4.90 17.29
N SER A 160 -1.68 -6.16 17.72
CA SER A 160 -1.38 -7.27 16.79
C SER A 160 -2.40 -7.41 15.65
N PRO A 161 -3.71 -7.31 15.88
CA PRO A 161 -4.69 -7.30 14.78
C PRO A 161 -4.52 -6.09 13.84
N LEU A 162 -4.23 -4.90 14.38
CA LEU A 162 -3.94 -3.71 13.56
C LEU A 162 -2.67 -3.88 12.73
N PHE A 163 -1.65 -4.57 13.25
CA PHE A 163 -0.44 -4.89 12.49
C PHE A 163 -0.76 -5.77 11.28
N GLN A 164 -1.55 -6.83 11.48
CA GLN A 164 -1.97 -7.69 10.38
C GLN A 164 -2.77 -6.91 9.34
N ALA A 165 -3.71 -6.07 9.79
CA ALA A 165 -4.51 -5.20 8.93
C ALA A 165 -3.63 -4.25 8.08
N VAL A 166 -2.59 -3.65 8.66
CA VAL A 166 -1.62 -2.82 7.91
C VAL A 166 -0.88 -3.64 6.85
N VAL A 167 -0.40 -4.84 7.18
CA VAL A 167 0.35 -5.68 6.23
C VAL A 167 -0.52 -6.00 5.01
N GLU A 168 -1.74 -6.48 5.25
CA GLU A 168 -2.66 -6.86 4.18
C GLU A 168 -3.14 -5.68 3.35
N ALA A 169 -3.54 -4.57 4.00
CA ALA A 169 -3.96 -3.37 3.28
C ALA A 169 -2.81 -2.77 2.46
N THR A 170 -1.58 -2.82 2.96
CA THR A 170 -0.42 -2.33 2.19
C THR A 170 -0.16 -3.21 0.98
N GLU A 171 -0.15 -4.53 1.15
CA GLU A 171 0.04 -5.49 0.07
C GLU A 171 -1.02 -5.31 -1.03
N GLU A 172 -2.29 -5.24 -0.65
CA GLU A 172 -3.40 -5.05 -1.60
C GLU A 172 -3.37 -3.68 -2.29
N ALA A 173 -3.06 -2.60 -1.57
CA ALA A 173 -2.96 -1.26 -2.16
C ALA A 173 -1.88 -1.20 -3.25
N ILE A 174 -0.75 -1.90 -3.05
CA ILE A 174 0.30 -2.00 -4.08
C ILE A 174 -0.20 -2.77 -5.30
N TYR A 175 -0.94 -3.88 -5.11
CA TYR A 175 -1.53 -4.61 -6.22
C TYR A 175 -2.56 -3.75 -6.97
N ASN A 176 -3.46 -3.05 -6.26
CA ASN A 176 -4.46 -2.18 -6.88
C ASN A 176 -3.82 -1.07 -7.72
N SER A 177 -2.73 -0.47 -7.23
CA SER A 177 -1.96 0.52 -7.97
C SER A 177 -1.53 0.04 -9.35
N ILE A 178 -1.02 -1.19 -9.45
CA ILE A 178 -0.50 -1.77 -10.69
C ILE A 178 -1.64 -2.30 -11.58
N LEU A 179 -2.64 -2.94 -10.96
CA LEU A 179 -3.77 -3.54 -11.68
C LEU A 179 -4.73 -2.50 -12.27
N LYS A 180 -4.83 -1.31 -11.65
CA LYS A 180 -5.65 -0.20 -12.18
C LYS A 180 -4.86 0.78 -13.05
N ALA A 181 -3.54 0.64 -13.13
CA ALA A 181 -2.71 1.50 -13.98
C ALA A 181 -2.96 1.23 -15.48
N THR A 182 -2.90 2.30 -16.28
CA THR A 182 -3.11 2.26 -17.73
C THR A 182 -1.81 2.55 -18.48
N THR A 183 -1.61 1.95 -19.64
CA THR A 183 -0.44 2.23 -20.50
C THR A 183 -0.36 3.73 -20.81
N ILE A 184 0.83 4.33 -20.60
CA ILE A 184 1.07 5.74 -20.88
C ILE A 184 2.29 5.88 -21.80
N THR A 185 2.16 6.75 -22.80
CA THR A 185 3.28 7.28 -23.58
C THR A 185 3.60 8.67 -23.05
N GLY A 186 4.77 8.81 -22.42
CA GLY A 186 5.21 10.05 -21.79
C GLY A 186 6.22 10.82 -22.65
N TYR A 187 7.09 11.54 -21.95
CA TYR A 187 8.13 12.39 -22.54
C TYR A 187 9.00 11.64 -23.56
N MET A 188 9.30 12.30 -24.68
CA MET A 188 10.08 11.77 -25.80
C MET A 188 9.57 10.41 -26.35
N GLY A 189 8.27 10.15 -26.27
CA GLY A 189 7.68 8.93 -26.79
C GLY A 189 7.96 7.68 -25.94
N ARG A 190 8.51 7.84 -24.72
CA ARG A 190 8.75 6.71 -23.81
C ARG A 190 7.41 6.10 -23.41
N LYS A 191 7.15 4.88 -23.86
CA LYS A 191 5.96 4.11 -23.53
C LYS A 191 6.21 3.17 -22.35
N VAL A 192 5.31 3.18 -21.37
CA VAL A 192 5.30 2.24 -20.24
C VAL A 192 3.97 1.51 -20.24
N GLU A 193 4.03 0.19 -20.30
CA GLU A 193 2.85 -0.67 -20.43
C GLU A 193 2.20 -1.00 -19.10
N ALA A 194 0.87 -1.02 -19.07
CA ALA A 194 0.10 -1.65 -18.00
C ALA A 194 0.40 -3.15 -17.92
N ILE A 195 0.20 -3.74 -16.74
CA ILE A 195 0.34 -5.19 -16.57
C ILE A 195 -0.76 -5.93 -17.38
N PRO A 196 -0.44 -7.01 -18.10
CA PRO A 196 -1.44 -7.76 -18.86
C PRO A 196 -2.32 -8.61 -17.92
N ILE A 197 -3.43 -8.03 -17.43
CA ILE A 197 -4.33 -8.65 -16.43
C ILE A 197 -4.77 -10.07 -16.82
N GLY A 198 -5.10 -10.31 -18.10
CA GLY A 198 -5.48 -11.64 -18.58
C GLY A 198 -4.42 -12.71 -18.29
N LYS A 199 -3.14 -12.41 -18.59
CA LYS A 199 -2.02 -13.31 -18.28
C LYS A 199 -1.77 -13.45 -16.79
N VAL A 200 -1.97 -12.37 -16.02
CA VAL A 200 -1.90 -12.44 -14.55
C VAL A 200 -2.91 -13.45 -14.02
N LEU A 201 -4.16 -13.40 -14.48
CA LEU A 201 -5.20 -14.35 -14.07
C LEU A 201 -4.86 -15.79 -14.47
N GLU A 202 -4.31 -16.02 -15.66
CA GLU A 202 -3.81 -17.34 -16.09
C GLU A 202 -2.73 -17.87 -15.14
N ILE A 203 -1.76 -17.03 -14.75
CA ILE A 203 -0.70 -17.38 -13.80
C ILE A 203 -1.28 -17.69 -12.43
N LEU A 204 -2.15 -16.83 -11.88
CA LEU A 204 -2.75 -17.06 -10.56
C LEU A 204 -3.57 -18.36 -10.52
N ASN A 205 -4.25 -18.70 -11.62
CA ASN A 205 -4.93 -20.00 -11.77
C ASN A 205 -3.94 -21.16 -11.83
N LYS A 206 -2.88 -21.07 -12.66
CA LYS A 206 -1.81 -22.09 -12.77
C LYS A 206 -1.22 -22.45 -11.40
N TYR A 207 -1.01 -21.45 -10.55
CA TYR A 207 -0.45 -21.63 -9.20
C TYR A 207 -1.51 -21.87 -8.10
N ASN A 208 -2.79 -22.00 -8.44
CA ASN A 208 -3.90 -22.25 -7.51
C ASN A 208 -4.15 -21.17 -6.44
N VAL A 209 -3.70 -19.94 -6.69
CA VAL A 209 -3.80 -18.80 -5.76
C VAL A 209 -4.87 -17.77 -6.17
N LEU A 210 -5.61 -18.01 -7.26
CA LEU A 210 -6.81 -17.25 -7.59
C LEU A 210 -8.01 -17.78 -6.77
N ASN A 211 -8.84 -16.87 -6.25
CA ASN A 211 -10.01 -17.21 -5.42
C ASN A 211 -9.67 -18.09 -4.19
N TYR A 212 -8.45 -17.96 -3.64
CA TYR A 212 -8.03 -18.78 -2.51
C TYR A 212 -8.92 -18.54 -1.27
N ASP A 213 -9.38 -17.30 -1.08
CA ASP A 213 -10.32 -16.90 -0.04
C ASP A 213 -11.64 -17.69 -0.10
N LYS A 214 -12.15 -17.99 -1.30
CA LYS A 214 -13.37 -18.82 -1.46
C LYS A 214 -13.16 -20.26 -1.02
N LYS A 215 -11.93 -20.78 -1.07
CA LYS A 215 -11.59 -22.13 -0.59
C LYS A 215 -11.51 -22.19 0.94
N PHE A 216 -11.23 -21.06 1.59
CA PHE A 216 -11.06 -20.96 3.04
C PHE A 216 -12.18 -20.18 3.74
N LYS A 217 -13.30 -19.87 3.06
CA LYS A 217 -14.50 -19.41 3.75
C LYS A 217 -14.89 -20.48 4.76
N ALA A 218 -14.55 -20.23 6.03
CA ALA A 218 -15.06 -20.98 7.16
C ALA A 218 -16.59 -20.97 7.07
N LYS A 219 -17.19 -22.16 7.24
CA LYS A 219 -18.58 -22.26 7.65
C LYS A 219 -18.81 -21.47 8.93
#